data_AF-A0A9F2WIT4-F1
#
_entry.id   AF-A0A9F2WIT4-F1
#
_cell.length_a   1.000
_cell.length_b   1.000
_cell.length_c   1.000
_cell.angle_alpha   90.00
_cell.angle_beta   90.00
_cell.angle_gamma   90.00
#
_symmetry.space_group_name_H-M   'P 1'
#
loop_
_entity.id
_entity.type
_entity.pdbx_description
1 polymer ?
#
loop_
_entity_poly.entity_id
_entity_poly.type
_entity_poly.pdbx_seq_one_letter_code
_entity_poly.pdbx_strand_id
1 'polypeptide(L)'
;VSNLRSKVSRFAIGTLAALFKAMKKQMDQEVEEISRVLLQKAGDTSEFIQKAADLSLGIMAQSVTPSRAMTALVANGVNHRNPLIRKCAAGHLLTVMEQIGAEKLLSGNRESTELLVQILVKVAQDCHQDTRCYGRKMLNMLMSHPKFDGYLKQNLPSHDLRDVMAAIKQKGTEDPASQASSAKSYQGSKSGSLTISLDSLSSGEGSTSDALNLSQPAARSFSLRSIEVMEQLKELNKMLMAKEFQIRIDGIALLTEHCKNNPQFVSSNIVQIFDTFTLRLQDSNKKVNQYALESVVSMIPVLKNGLNPVLFSVVTIVMDNLNSKNLGIYSAAVKVLDTMITYLDNLLLLQIFASRVRFITGRALQDITDRLAGLVTVAYPRKPQVAERHILPVLWYFLNNMIGNGVLPGKSGNVRTVVSKLAKSLHKQMGLKLEEYASNQPQHVIKLFQDLLDMDLQ
;
A
#
# COMPACT_ATOMS: atom_id res chain seq x y z
N VAL A 1 27.76 -4.77 1.37
CA VAL A 1 26.40 -5.03 1.94
C VAL A 1 25.55 -5.95 1.06
N SER A 2 25.69 -5.90 -0.28
CA SER A 2 25.08 -6.82 -1.23
C SER A 2 25.89 -8.13 -1.34
N ASN A 3 25.61 -9.13 -0.51
CA ASN A 3 26.19 -10.47 -0.61
C ASN A 3 25.11 -11.55 -0.54
N LEU A 4 25.25 -12.62 -1.32
CA LEU A 4 24.34 -13.78 -1.33
C LEU A 4 24.31 -14.52 0.02
N ARG A 5 25.41 -14.46 0.80
CA ARG A 5 25.46 -14.99 2.15
C ARG A 5 24.94 -13.96 3.14
N SER A 6 23.75 -14.21 3.68
CA SER A 6 23.07 -13.33 4.64
C SER A 6 23.93 -12.96 5.87
N LYS A 7 24.73 -13.89 6.40
CA LYS A 7 25.65 -13.61 7.52
C LYS A 7 26.67 -12.52 7.18
N VAL A 8 27.32 -12.61 6.01
CA VAL A 8 28.33 -11.65 5.56
C VAL A 8 27.70 -10.27 5.34
N SER A 9 26.53 -10.23 4.71
CA SER A 9 25.75 -9.00 4.53
C SER A 9 25.41 -8.35 5.87
N ARG A 10 24.97 -9.15 6.86
CA ARG A 10 24.63 -8.64 8.21
C ARG A 10 25.84 -8.10 8.95
N PHE A 11 27.00 -8.77 8.89
CA PHE A 11 28.23 -8.26 9.48
C PHE A 11 28.63 -6.92 8.86
N ALA A 12 28.60 -6.81 7.53
CA ALA A 12 28.91 -5.54 6.85
C ALA A 12 27.95 -4.40 7.27
N ILE A 13 26.65 -4.69 7.41
CA ILE A 13 25.68 -3.72 7.93
C ILE A 13 26.01 -3.31 9.37
N GLY A 14 26.36 -4.28 10.22
CA GLY A 14 26.79 -4.02 11.59
C GLY A 14 28.04 -3.14 11.68
N THR A 15 28.99 -3.32 10.76
CA THR A 15 30.17 -2.46 10.65
C THR A 15 29.79 -1.02 10.28
N LEU A 16 28.87 -0.83 9.33
CA LEU A 16 28.38 0.52 8.98
C LEU A 16 27.71 1.20 10.18
N ALA A 17 26.91 0.47 10.94
CA ALA A 17 26.31 0.98 12.17
C ALA A 17 27.38 1.42 13.19
N ALA A 18 28.43 0.61 13.38
CA ALA A 18 29.55 0.96 14.27
C ALA A 18 30.32 2.19 13.78
N LEU A 19 30.55 2.32 12.47
CA LEU A 19 31.20 3.48 11.88
C LEU A 19 30.38 4.76 12.08
N PHE A 20 29.06 4.72 11.85
CA PHE A 20 28.21 5.88 12.13
C PHE A 20 28.29 6.30 13.60
N LYS A 21 28.27 5.34 14.53
CA LYS A 21 28.35 5.63 15.96
C LYS A 21 29.71 6.24 16.37
N ALA A 22 30.81 5.76 15.77
CA ALA A 22 32.16 6.19 16.09
C ALA A 22 32.53 7.53 15.44
N MET A 23 32.28 7.67 14.14
CA MET A 23 32.74 8.78 13.31
C MET A 23 31.72 9.94 13.21
N LYS A 24 30.43 9.67 13.47
CA LYS A 24 29.36 10.68 13.55
C LYS A 24 29.35 11.59 12.31
N LYS A 25 29.49 12.90 12.48
CA LYS A 25 29.48 13.92 11.42
C LYS A 25 30.58 13.73 10.36
N GLN A 26 31.67 13.03 10.67
CA GLN A 26 32.70 12.73 9.67
C GLN A 26 32.18 11.79 8.57
N MET A 27 31.07 11.08 8.82
CA MET A 27 30.40 10.23 7.83
C MET A 27 29.43 11.00 6.92
N ASP A 28 29.24 12.32 7.12
CA ASP A 28 28.21 13.10 6.42
C ASP A 28 28.29 12.99 4.88
N GLN A 29 29.51 12.87 4.33
CA GLN A 29 29.74 12.72 2.88
C GLN A 29 29.25 11.36 2.33
N GLU A 30 29.24 10.34 3.18
CA GLU A 30 28.88 8.97 2.81
C GLU A 30 27.40 8.64 3.06
N VAL A 31 26.68 9.53 3.77
CA VAL A 31 25.29 9.29 4.20
C VAL A 31 24.37 9.01 3.02
N GLU A 32 24.50 9.73 1.92
CA GLU A 32 23.62 9.58 0.76
C GLU A 32 23.71 8.16 0.18
N GLU A 33 24.91 7.69 -0.11
CA GLU A 33 25.14 6.38 -0.71
C GLU A 33 24.88 5.24 0.28
N ILE A 34 25.33 5.37 1.53
CA ILE A 34 25.10 4.34 2.54
C ILE A 34 23.61 4.20 2.86
N SER A 35 22.88 5.32 3.01
CA SER A 35 21.44 5.29 3.28
C SER A 35 20.67 4.60 2.15
N ARG A 36 21.04 4.86 0.89
CA ARG A 36 20.46 4.19 -0.28
C ARG A 36 20.62 2.67 -0.20
N VAL A 37 21.82 2.19 0.09
CA VAL A 37 22.12 0.76 0.19
C VAL A 37 21.43 0.11 1.40
N LEU A 38 21.42 0.77 2.55
CA LEU A 38 20.74 0.27 3.75
C LEU A 38 19.22 0.24 3.57
N LEU A 39 18.63 1.26 2.94
CA LEU A 39 17.20 1.30 2.64
C LEU A 39 16.79 0.15 1.69
N GLN A 40 17.60 -0.15 0.68
CA GLN A 40 17.38 -1.34 -0.16
C GLN A 40 17.38 -2.63 0.67
N LYS A 41 18.25 -2.72 1.68
CA LYS A 41 18.32 -3.88 2.59
C LYS A 41 17.18 -3.92 3.60
N ALA A 42 16.63 -2.79 4.00
CA ALA A 42 15.42 -2.73 4.82
C ALA A 42 14.19 -3.31 4.08
N GLY A 43 14.22 -3.36 2.74
CA GLY A 43 13.21 -4.02 1.91
C GLY A 43 13.57 -5.44 1.47
N ASP A 44 14.63 -6.05 1.99
CA ASP A 44 15.07 -7.41 1.63
C ASP A 44 14.05 -8.47 2.10
N THR A 45 13.99 -9.66 1.51
CA THR A 45 13.08 -10.73 1.98
C THR A 45 13.46 -11.32 3.34
N SER A 46 14.73 -11.19 3.74
CA SER A 46 15.22 -11.72 5.01
C SER A 46 14.96 -10.74 6.15
N GLU A 47 14.03 -11.08 7.05
CA GLU A 47 13.71 -10.28 8.25
C GLU A 47 14.96 -9.93 9.08
N PHE A 48 15.94 -10.84 9.14
CA PHE A 48 17.19 -10.63 9.86
C PHE A 48 18.09 -9.55 9.22
N ILE A 49 18.07 -9.43 7.89
CA ILE A 49 18.75 -8.37 7.15
C ILE A 49 17.96 -7.06 7.27
N GLN A 50 16.63 -7.13 7.14
CA GLN A 50 15.76 -5.96 7.32
C GLN A 50 16.02 -5.31 8.68
N LYS A 51 15.96 -6.09 9.77
CA LYS A 51 16.21 -5.61 11.14
C LYS A 51 17.61 -5.02 11.33
N ALA A 52 18.62 -5.63 10.72
CA ALA A 52 19.99 -5.11 10.81
C ALA A 52 20.12 -3.77 10.08
N ALA A 53 19.51 -3.65 8.89
CA ALA A 53 19.53 -2.43 8.10
C ALA A 53 18.74 -1.30 8.78
N ASP A 54 17.54 -1.60 9.29
CA ASP A 54 16.70 -0.68 10.06
C ASP A 54 17.45 -0.16 11.30
N LEU A 55 18.08 -1.05 12.08
CA LEU A 55 18.91 -0.64 13.21
C LEU A 55 20.08 0.27 12.78
N SER A 56 20.77 -0.07 11.69
CA SER A 56 21.89 0.73 11.17
C SER A 56 21.44 2.11 10.69
N LEU A 57 20.28 2.21 10.04
CA LEU A 57 19.68 3.48 9.61
C LEU A 57 19.25 4.31 10.82
N GLY A 58 18.72 3.68 11.87
CA GLY A 58 18.41 4.36 13.13
C GLY A 58 19.65 4.96 13.79
N ILE A 59 20.76 4.22 13.82
CA ILE A 59 22.03 4.73 14.34
C ILE A 59 22.57 5.87 13.48
N MET A 60 22.52 5.73 12.15
CA MET A 60 22.87 6.80 11.21
C MET A 60 22.08 8.08 11.52
N ALA A 61 20.75 7.98 11.58
CA ALA A 61 19.82 9.07 11.83
C ALA A 61 20.06 9.81 13.18
N GLN A 62 20.68 9.15 14.15
CA GLN A 62 21.05 9.73 15.45
C GLN A 62 22.48 10.27 15.52
N SER A 63 23.36 9.88 14.59
CA SER A 63 24.80 10.12 14.70
C SER A 63 25.32 11.20 13.75
N VAL A 64 24.74 11.31 12.55
CA VAL A 64 25.20 12.23 11.50
C VAL A 64 24.48 13.58 11.61
N THR A 65 24.85 14.57 10.80
CA THR A 65 24.15 15.86 10.81
C THR A 65 22.67 15.67 10.42
N PRO A 66 21.69 16.11 11.25
CA PRO A 66 20.27 15.82 11.02
C PRO A 66 19.75 16.28 9.66
N SER A 67 20.17 17.45 9.17
CA SER A 67 19.78 17.93 7.83
C SER A 67 20.28 17.02 6.71
N ARG A 68 21.49 16.44 6.84
CA ARG A 68 22.04 15.47 5.88
C ARG A 68 21.26 14.16 5.90
N ALA A 69 20.96 13.63 7.10
CA ALA A 69 20.13 12.45 7.24
C ALA A 69 18.73 12.66 6.64
N MET A 70 18.10 13.81 6.90
CA MET A 70 16.78 14.15 6.37
C MET A 70 16.78 14.14 4.83
N THR A 71 17.70 14.86 4.20
CA THR A 71 17.80 14.92 2.74
C THR A 71 18.01 13.54 2.13
N ALA A 72 18.89 12.72 2.70
CA ALA A 72 19.18 11.38 2.20
C ALA A 72 17.99 10.42 2.33
N LEU A 73 17.26 10.46 3.46
CA LEU A 73 16.07 9.64 3.69
C LEU A 73 14.90 10.05 2.78
N VAL A 74 14.72 11.36 2.55
CA VAL A 74 13.71 11.87 1.63
C VAL A 74 14.02 11.44 0.19
N ALA A 75 15.26 11.62 -0.26
CA ALA A 75 15.68 11.30 -1.62
C ALA A 75 15.57 9.79 -1.93
N ASN A 76 16.04 8.94 -1.02
CA ASN A 76 16.14 7.50 -1.27
C ASN A 76 14.93 6.68 -0.80
N GLY A 77 14.14 7.21 0.14
CA GLY A 77 13.16 6.42 0.89
C GLY A 77 11.71 6.77 0.61
N VAL A 78 11.35 8.05 0.71
CA VAL A 78 9.93 8.48 0.72
C VAL A 78 9.18 8.13 -0.57
N ASN A 79 9.86 8.17 -1.71
CA ASN A 79 9.27 7.88 -3.02
C ASN A 79 9.52 6.45 -3.52
N HIS A 80 10.02 5.56 -2.65
CA HIS A 80 10.42 4.22 -3.06
C HIS A 80 9.22 3.33 -3.42
N ARG A 81 9.36 2.42 -4.40
CA ARG A 81 8.27 1.53 -4.85
C ARG A 81 7.84 0.52 -3.78
N ASN A 82 8.79 -0.03 -3.03
CA ASN A 82 8.56 -0.99 -1.95
C ASN A 82 7.99 -0.29 -0.69
N PRO A 83 6.78 -0.66 -0.21
CA PRO A 83 6.16 -0.07 0.99
C PRO A 83 7.00 -0.23 2.27
N LEU A 84 7.72 -1.33 2.43
CA LEU A 84 8.56 -1.57 3.62
C LEU A 84 9.73 -0.58 3.69
N ILE A 85 10.28 -0.21 2.53
CA ILE A 85 11.35 0.79 2.44
C ILE A 85 10.80 2.18 2.79
N ARG A 86 9.60 2.52 2.28
CA ARG A 86 8.93 3.78 2.64
C ARG A 86 8.63 3.86 4.13
N LYS A 87 8.15 2.75 4.74
CA LYS A 87 7.94 2.63 6.18
C LYS A 87 9.24 2.90 6.96
N CYS A 88 10.31 2.18 6.64
CA CYS A 88 11.61 2.31 7.31
C CYS A 88 12.14 3.75 7.20
N ALA A 89 12.11 4.32 5.99
CA ALA A 89 12.51 5.71 5.77
C ALA A 89 11.67 6.70 6.56
N ALA A 90 10.33 6.55 6.58
CA ALA A 90 9.43 7.44 7.30
C ALA A 90 9.63 7.37 8.83
N GLY A 91 9.90 6.18 9.37
CA GLY A 91 10.20 6.00 10.80
C GLY A 91 11.47 6.76 11.22
N HIS A 92 12.56 6.61 10.47
CA HIS A 92 13.79 7.35 10.76
C HIS A 92 13.69 8.84 10.43
N LEU A 93 12.91 9.21 9.42
CA LEU A 93 12.64 10.61 9.08
C LEU A 93 11.94 11.33 10.23
N LEU A 94 10.97 10.67 10.89
CA LEU A 94 10.34 11.21 12.10
C LEU A 94 11.39 11.50 13.18
N THR A 95 12.25 10.53 13.49
CA THR A 95 13.33 10.71 14.49
C THR A 95 14.26 11.88 14.14
N VAL A 96 14.63 12.04 12.86
CA VAL A 96 15.48 13.15 12.42
C VAL A 96 14.74 14.49 12.54
N MET A 97 13.46 14.55 12.16
CA MET A 97 12.68 15.77 12.27
C MET A 97 12.42 16.18 13.72
N GLU A 98 12.22 15.22 14.62
CA GLU A 98 12.14 15.48 16.07
C GLU A 98 13.46 16.10 16.59
N GLN A 99 14.62 15.64 16.10
CA GLN A 99 15.92 16.23 16.45
C GLN A 99 16.11 17.65 15.90
N ILE A 100 15.64 17.93 14.68
CA ILE A 100 15.73 19.27 14.08
C ILE A 100 14.77 20.22 14.82
N GLY A 101 13.56 19.75 15.13
CA GLY A 101 12.49 20.51 15.76
C GLY A 101 11.66 21.33 14.76
N ALA A 102 10.37 21.48 15.05
CA ALA A 102 9.41 22.20 14.21
C ALA A 102 9.85 23.66 13.94
N GLU A 103 10.46 24.31 14.92
CA GLU A 103 10.91 25.69 14.77
C GLU A 103 11.90 25.83 13.61
N LYS A 104 12.96 25.00 13.58
CA LYS A 104 13.99 25.06 12.54
C LYS A 104 13.45 24.59 11.19
N LEU A 105 12.61 23.55 11.18
CA LEU A 105 11.96 23.03 9.97
C LEU A 105 11.07 24.09 9.29
N LEU A 106 10.41 24.95 10.06
CA LEU A 106 9.54 26.02 9.58
C LEU A 106 10.24 27.38 9.42
N SER A 107 11.55 27.46 9.71
CA SER A 107 12.33 28.70 9.57
C SER A 107 13.00 28.84 8.19
N GLY A 108 12.75 27.89 7.28
CA GLY A 108 13.20 27.98 5.89
C GLY A 108 12.46 29.04 5.08
N ASN A 109 12.84 29.20 3.82
CA ASN A 109 12.06 30.03 2.90
C ASN A 109 10.71 29.36 2.59
N ARG A 110 9.77 30.15 2.06
CA ARG A 110 8.40 29.70 1.74
C ARG A 110 8.37 28.43 0.89
N GLU A 111 9.22 28.35 -0.13
CA GLU A 111 9.28 27.21 -1.07
C GLU A 111 9.76 25.92 -0.38
N SER A 112 10.76 26.02 0.50
CA SER A 112 11.29 24.87 1.24
C SER A 112 10.28 24.33 2.23
N THR A 113 9.54 25.22 2.92
CA THR A 113 8.46 24.83 3.82
C THR A 113 7.30 24.18 3.06
N GLU A 114 6.91 24.75 1.91
CA GLU A 114 5.89 24.16 1.03
C GLU A 114 6.29 22.76 0.57
N LEU A 115 7.52 22.58 0.07
CA LEU A 115 8.02 21.28 -0.37
C LEU A 115 8.02 20.26 0.78
N LEU A 116 8.45 20.66 1.98
CA LEU A 116 8.41 19.81 3.15
C LEU A 116 6.97 19.38 3.46
N VAL A 117 6.01 20.33 3.48
CA VAL A 117 4.61 20.03 3.75
C VAL A 117 4.04 19.06 2.71
N GLN A 118 4.34 19.25 1.42
CA GLN A 118 3.91 18.33 0.35
C GLN A 118 4.46 16.91 0.54
N ILE A 119 5.74 16.79 0.92
CA ILE A 119 6.37 15.49 1.23
C ILE A 119 5.63 14.83 2.40
N LEU A 120 5.33 15.56 3.47
CA LEU A 120 4.67 15.01 4.66
C LEU A 120 3.21 14.61 4.41
N VAL A 121 2.47 15.41 3.63
CA VAL A 121 1.11 15.05 3.20
C VAL A 121 1.13 13.75 2.42
N LYS A 122 2.08 13.61 1.48
CA LYS A 122 2.26 12.37 0.72
C LYS A 122 2.55 11.16 1.63
N VAL A 123 3.45 11.31 2.62
CA VAL A 123 3.74 10.24 3.59
C VAL A 123 2.51 9.94 4.46
N ALA A 124 1.72 10.94 4.85
CA ALA A 124 0.51 10.79 5.65
C ALA A 124 -0.64 10.09 4.91
N GLN A 125 -0.62 10.13 3.58
CA GLN A 125 -1.56 9.48 2.66
C GLN A 125 -1.01 8.16 2.05
N ASP A 126 0.14 7.66 2.51
CA ASP A 126 0.74 6.42 1.99
C ASP A 126 -0.22 5.21 2.04
N CYS A 127 -0.07 4.23 1.15
CA CYS A 127 -0.89 3.02 1.24
C CYS A 127 -0.57 2.16 2.48
N HIS A 128 0.60 2.29 3.09
CA HIS A 128 0.99 1.55 4.29
C HIS A 128 0.62 2.31 5.59
N GLN A 129 -0.09 1.66 6.52
CA GLN A 129 -0.58 2.28 7.76
C GLN A 129 0.52 2.91 8.63
N ASP A 130 1.61 2.17 8.90
CA ASP A 130 2.72 2.70 9.71
C ASP A 130 3.34 3.96 9.08
N THR A 131 3.54 3.95 7.77
CA THR A 131 4.02 5.13 7.02
C THR A 131 3.07 6.31 7.17
N ARG A 132 1.74 6.08 7.04
CA ARG A 132 0.73 7.12 7.30
C ARG A 132 0.79 7.64 8.74
N CYS A 133 1.01 6.75 9.71
CA CYS A 133 1.13 7.10 11.12
C CYS A 133 2.33 8.03 11.35
N TYR A 134 3.51 7.67 10.83
CA TYR A 134 4.69 8.52 10.90
C TYR A 134 4.48 9.87 10.21
N GLY A 135 3.89 9.88 9.00
CA GLY A 135 3.55 11.09 8.26
C GLY A 135 2.66 12.04 9.06
N ARG A 136 1.59 11.49 9.66
CA ARG A 136 0.67 12.26 10.52
C ARG A 136 1.34 12.78 11.78
N LYS A 137 2.22 12.00 12.42
CA LYS A 137 2.99 12.46 13.59
C LYS A 137 3.91 13.62 13.23
N MET A 138 4.63 13.52 12.11
CA MET A 138 5.50 14.59 11.61
C MET A 138 4.71 15.85 11.28
N LEU A 139 3.56 15.72 10.61
CA LEU A 139 2.72 16.87 10.27
C LEU A 139 2.08 17.48 11.52
N ASN A 140 1.63 16.67 12.48
CA ASN A 140 1.09 17.15 13.75
C ASN A 140 2.13 17.97 14.54
N MET A 141 3.38 17.50 14.58
CA MET A 141 4.49 18.25 15.19
C MET A 141 4.68 19.64 14.55
N LEU A 142 4.53 19.75 13.22
CA LEU A 142 4.56 21.07 12.55
C LEU A 142 3.32 21.90 12.90
N MET A 143 2.13 21.30 12.85
CA MET A 143 0.86 21.95 13.15
C MET A 143 0.78 22.50 14.58
N SER A 144 1.46 21.88 15.53
CA SER A 144 1.51 22.35 16.92
C SER A 144 2.40 23.59 17.10
N HIS A 145 3.11 24.05 16.07
CA HIS A 145 4.05 25.16 16.17
C HIS A 145 3.47 26.47 15.57
N PRO A 146 3.57 27.64 16.24
CA PRO A 146 2.96 28.90 15.77
C PRO A 146 3.40 29.37 14.38
N LYS A 147 4.64 29.05 13.96
CA LYS A 147 5.13 29.35 12.60
C LYS A 147 4.32 28.65 11.50
N PHE A 148 3.66 27.54 11.80
CA PHE A 148 2.81 26.83 10.85
C PHE A 148 1.52 27.60 10.53
N ASP A 149 0.95 28.30 11.52
CA ASP A 149 -0.19 29.20 11.30
C ASP A 149 0.20 30.37 10.38
N GLY A 150 1.42 30.89 10.53
CA GLY A 150 1.99 31.88 9.61
C GLY A 150 2.09 31.35 8.17
N TYR A 151 2.55 30.11 8.01
CA TYR A 151 2.59 29.43 6.71
C TYR A 151 1.18 29.28 6.08
N LEU A 152 0.16 28.89 6.86
CA LEU A 152 -1.22 28.74 6.38
C LEU A 152 -1.88 30.08 6.01
N LYS A 153 -1.50 31.18 6.66
CA LYS A 153 -2.00 32.52 6.28
C LYS A 153 -1.42 32.98 4.94
N GLN A 154 -0.22 32.54 4.61
CA GLN A 154 0.48 32.93 3.38
C GLN A 154 0.27 31.94 2.23
N ASN A 155 -0.14 30.71 2.51
CA ASN A 155 -0.39 29.65 1.54
C ASN A 155 -1.75 29.03 1.78
N LEU A 156 -2.62 29.08 0.76
CA LEU A 156 -3.89 28.40 0.84
C LEU A 156 -3.63 26.88 0.92
N PRO A 157 -4.07 26.18 1.99
CA PRO A 157 -3.80 24.76 2.13
C PRO A 157 -4.47 23.99 1.00
N SER A 158 -3.75 23.03 0.42
CA SER A 158 -4.30 22.11 -0.58
C SER A 158 -5.47 21.30 0.00
N HIS A 159 -6.30 20.74 -0.88
CA HIS A 159 -7.38 19.84 -0.47
C HIS A 159 -6.83 18.68 0.38
N ASP A 160 -5.76 18.04 -0.09
CA ASP A 160 -5.09 16.94 0.60
C ASP A 160 -4.57 17.32 1.99
N LEU A 161 -3.96 18.51 2.12
CA LEU A 161 -3.50 19.00 3.41
C LEU A 161 -4.66 19.19 4.38
N ARG A 162 -5.79 19.77 3.93
CA ARG A 162 -6.99 19.95 4.76
C ARG A 162 -7.55 18.60 5.24
N ASP A 163 -7.62 17.61 4.36
CA ASP A 163 -8.13 16.28 4.69
C ASP A 163 -7.24 15.59 5.74
N VAL A 164 -5.91 15.65 5.57
CA VAL A 164 -4.97 15.07 6.52
C VAL A 164 -5.03 15.80 7.85
N MET A 165 -5.10 17.14 7.86
CA MET A 165 -5.25 17.93 9.09
C MET A 165 -6.55 17.60 9.82
N ALA A 166 -7.67 17.45 9.10
CA ALA A 166 -8.94 17.04 9.69
C ALA A 166 -8.86 15.63 10.30
N ALA A 167 -8.24 14.69 9.57
CA ALA A 167 -8.03 13.33 10.06
C ALA A 167 -7.10 13.26 11.29
N ILE A 168 -6.10 14.15 11.40
CA ILE A 168 -5.25 14.27 12.60
C ILE A 168 -6.09 14.78 13.78
N LYS A 169 -6.89 15.84 13.58
CA LYS A 169 -7.71 16.44 14.64
C LYS A 169 -8.83 15.53 15.15
N GLN A 170 -9.44 14.73 14.26
CA GLN A 170 -10.48 13.76 14.63
C GLN A 170 -9.95 12.59 15.46
N LYS A 171 -8.64 12.34 15.41
CA LYS A 171 -7.98 11.18 16.03
C LYS A 171 -7.20 11.56 17.29
N GLY A 172 -7.71 12.53 18.05
CA GLY A 172 -7.07 13.27 19.14
C GLY A 172 -6.00 12.52 19.96
N THR A 173 -4.95 13.26 20.29
CA THR A 173 -3.78 12.96 21.12
C THR A 173 -4.03 11.94 22.24
N GLU A 174 -3.80 10.65 21.97
CA GLU A 174 -3.27 9.59 22.85
C GLU A 174 -3.61 8.21 22.24
N ASP A 175 -2.57 7.46 21.85
CA ASP A 175 -2.67 6.02 21.58
C ASP A 175 -1.70 5.32 22.56
N PRO A 176 -2.19 4.53 23.54
CA PRO A 176 -1.35 3.82 24.50
C PRO A 176 -0.84 2.53 23.84
N ALA A 177 0.16 2.64 22.98
CA ALA A 177 0.86 1.47 22.45
C ALA A 177 2.26 1.82 21.93
N SER A 178 3.06 2.53 22.72
CA SER A 178 4.49 2.74 22.45
C SER A 178 5.31 2.93 23.73
N GLN A 179 4.99 2.19 24.80
CA GLN A 179 5.93 1.93 25.89
C GLN A 179 5.76 0.49 26.36
N ALA A 180 6.44 -0.45 25.69
CA ALA A 180 6.71 -1.76 26.24
C ALA A 180 7.86 -2.43 25.50
N SER A 181 9.08 -1.95 25.74
CA SER A 181 10.28 -2.80 25.68
C SER A 181 11.43 -2.12 26.41
N SER A 182 11.43 -2.17 27.74
CA SER A 182 12.69 -2.22 28.49
C SER A 182 12.45 -2.71 29.93
N ALA A 183 13.16 -3.77 30.28
CA ALA A 183 13.48 -4.28 31.62
C ALA A 183 12.33 -4.62 32.60
N LYS A 184 12.11 -5.92 32.83
CA LYS A 184 11.68 -6.43 34.14
C LYS A 184 12.68 -7.47 34.64
N SER A 185 13.34 -7.11 35.72
CA SER A 185 14.14 -7.98 36.60
C SER A 185 13.58 -7.79 38.01
N TYR A 186 13.21 -8.90 38.67
CA TYR A 186 12.97 -9.10 40.13
C TYR A 186 11.89 -8.19 40.78
N GLN A 187 11.05 -8.53 41.76
CA GLN A 187 10.82 -9.61 42.74
C GLN A 187 9.39 -9.30 43.28
N GLY A 188 8.44 -10.23 43.45
CA GLY A 188 8.26 -11.01 44.67
C GLY A 188 6.98 -10.63 45.46
N SER A 189 6.19 -11.65 45.82
CA SER A 189 5.17 -11.76 46.90
C SER A 189 3.77 -11.13 46.72
N LYS A 190 2.71 -11.96 46.61
CA LYS A 190 1.78 -12.47 47.67
C LYS A 190 0.82 -11.37 48.19
N SER A 191 -0.46 -11.53 48.52
CA SER A 191 -1.49 -12.58 48.57
C SER A 191 -2.74 -11.91 49.21
N GLY A 192 -3.97 -12.39 48.98
CA GLY A 192 -5.17 -12.09 49.80
C GLY A 192 -6.39 -11.65 48.99
N SER A 193 -7.32 -12.56 48.65
CA SER A 193 -8.55 -12.92 49.41
C SER A 193 -9.67 -11.89 49.26
N LEU A 194 -10.69 -12.12 48.42
CA LEU A 194 -12.00 -12.78 48.71
C LEU A 194 -12.81 -12.11 49.83
N THR A 195 -14.02 -11.64 49.47
CA THR A 195 -15.37 -11.76 50.12
C THR A 195 -16.24 -10.56 49.69
N ILE A 196 -17.37 -10.68 48.97
CA ILE A 196 -18.71 -11.27 49.28
C ILE A 196 -19.69 -10.25 49.91
N SER A 197 -20.93 -10.29 49.37
CA SER A 197 -22.25 -9.78 49.83
C SER A 197 -22.65 -8.37 49.42
N LEU A 198 -23.68 -8.13 48.59
CA LEU A 198 -25.13 -8.48 48.56
C LEU A 198 -26.04 -7.72 49.55
N ASP A 199 -27.05 -7.08 48.93
CA ASP A 199 -28.41 -6.73 49.36
C ASP A 199 -28.66 -5.67 50.45
N SER A 200 -29.50 -4.67 50.11
CA SER A 200 -30.94 -4.67 50.47
C SER A 200 -31.65 -3.37 50.04
N LEU A 201 -32.86 -3.51 49.50
CA LEU A 201 -33.83 -2.46 49.12
C LEU A 201 -34.82 -2.17 50.27
N SER A 202 -35.32 -0.93 50.36
CA SER A 202 -36.71 -0.53 50.74
C SER A 202 -36.76 1.02 50.85
N SER A 203 -37.37 1.76 49.91
CA SER A 203 -38.80 2.15 49.77
C SER A 203 -39.31 3.17 50.80
N GLY A 204 -39.76 4.33 50.30
CA GLY A 204 -40.53 5.36 51.01
C GLY A 204 -40.79 6.59 50.13
N GLU A 205 -42.07 6.82 49.78
CA GLU A 205 -42.60 7.71 48.74
C GLU A 205 -42.59 9.23 49.06
N GLY A 206 -42.65 10.06 48.00
CA GLY A 206 -43.01 11.48 48.05
C GLY A 206 -42.98 12.15 46.66
N SER A 207 -44.16 12.49 46.15
CA SER A 207 -44.51 12.81 44.75
C SER A 207 -44.20 14.24 44.24
N THR A 208 -44.48 14.46 42.95
CA THR A 208 -44.50 15.69 42.09
C THR A 208 -43.17 16.00 41.36
N SER A 209 -43.06 16.16 40.04
CA SER A 209 -44.04 16.49 38.98
C SER A 209 -43.51 16.09 37.58
N ASP A 210 -44.43 15.69 36.70
CA ASP A 210 -44.48 15.81 35.23
C ASP A 210 -43.20 16.02 34.41
N ALA A 211 -42.87 15.02 33.58
CA ALA A 211 -42.52 15.22 32.16
C ALA A 211 -42.40 13.88 31.39
N LEU A 212 -43.42 13.62 30.57
CA LEU A 212 -43.38 13.01 29.24
C LEU A 212 -42.33 11.90 28.96
N ASN A 213 -42.86 10.69 28.83
CA ASN A 213 -42.27 9.61 28.03
C ASN A 213 -41.92 10.09 26.61
N LEU A 214 -40.63 10.06 26.26
CA LEU A 214 -40.20 9.86 24.89
C LEU A 214 -39.05 8.86 24.85
N SER A 215 -39.32 7.70 24.26
CA SER A 215 -38.40 6.60 24.06
C SER A 215 -37.14 7.03 23.29
N GLN A 216 -35.95 6.83 23.85
CA GLN A 216 -34.70 6.82 23.08
C GLN A 216 -33.89 5.54 23.33
N PRO A 217 -34.11 4.47 22.54
CA PRO A 217 -33.21 3.31 22.50
C PRO A 217 -32.01 3.52 21.55
N ALA A 218 -32.07 4.51 20.66
CA ALA A 218 -31.16 4.58 19.52
C ALA A 218 -29.70 4.92 19.90
N ALA A 219 -29.46 5.89 20.78
CA ALA A 219 -28.12 6.41 21.05
C ALA A 219 -27.19 5.42 21.78
N ARG A 220 -27.72 4.57 22.68
CA ARG A 220 -26.94 3.51 23.34
C ARG A 220 -26.65 2.32 22.42
N SER A 221 -27.56 2.00 21.49
CA SER A 221 -27.36 0.88 20.55
C SER A 221 -26.26 1.15 19.52
N PHE A 222 -26.11 2.41 19.07
CA PHE A 222 -25.06 2.81 18.13
C PHE A 222 -23.66 2.72 18.76
N SER A 223 -23.53 3.06 20.05
CA SER A 223 -22.26 2.97 20.79
C SER A 223 -21.79 1.52 20.95
N LEU A 224 -22.69 0.60 21.33
CA LEU A 224 -22.36 -0.83 21.48
C LEU A 224 -21.99 -1.48 20.15
N ARG A 225 -22.75 -1.19 19.08
CA ARG A 225 -22.46 -1.73 17.73
C ARG A 225 -21.12 -1.26 17.20
N SER A 226 -20.71 -0.03 17.51
CA SER A 226 -19.38 0.48 17.11
C SER A 226 -18.23 -0.19 17.86
N ILE A 227 -18.43 -0.58 19.13
CA ILE A 227 -17.43 -1.30 19.92
C ILE A 227 -17.26 -2.72 19.37
N GLU A 228 -18.37 -3.41 19.10
CA GLU A 228 -18.35 -4.77 18.53
C GLU A 228 -17.66 -4.81 17.15
N VAL A 229 -17.97 -3.85 16.28
CA VAL A 229 -17.29 -3.69 14.97
C VAL A 229 -15.78 -3.50 15.14
N MET A 230 -15.36 -2.70 16.12
CA MET A 230 -13.94 -2.46 16.39
C MET A 230 -13.24 -3.71 16.93
N GLU A 231 -13.90 -4.50 17.79
CA GLU A 231 -13.38 -5.76 18.31
C GLU A 231 -13.25 -6.82 17.20
N GLN A 232 -14.26 -6.96 16.34
CA GLN A 232 -14.20 -7.86 15.18
C GLN A 232 -13.03 -7.50 14.24
N LEU A 233 -12.83 -6.20 13.96
CA LEU A 233 -11.69 -5.74 13.16
C LEU A 233 -10.34 -6.00 13.85
N LYS A 234 -10.26 -5.80 15.17
CA LYS A 234 -9.03 -6.06 15.94
C LYS A 234 -8.68 -7.55 15.93
N GLU A 235 -9.64 -8.43 16.16
CA GLU A 235 -9.39 -9.88 16.16
C GLU A 235 -9.02 -10.37 14.75
N LEU A 236 -9.73 -9.91 13.71
CA LEU A 236 -9.39 -10.25 12.34
C LEU A 236 -7.97 -9.79 11.98
N ASN A 237 -7.61 -8.55 12.29
CA ASN A 237 -6.27 -8.02 12.02
C ASN A 237 -5.18 -8.79 12.78
N LYS A 238 -5.44 -9.17 14.03
CA LYS A 238 -4.52 -9.98 14.84
C LYS A 238 -4.29 -11.35 14.23
N MET A 239 -5.35 -12.04 13.78
CA MET A 239 -5.23 -13.33 13.10
C MET A 239 -4.48 -13.20 11.77
N LEU A 240 -4.85 -12.21 10.96
CA LEU A 240 -4.19 -11.95 9.69
C LEU A 240 -2.70 -11.68 9.91
N MET A 241 -2.29 -10.93 10.93
CA MET A 241 -0.89 -10.56 11.22
C MET A 241 -0.12 -11.56 12.10
N ALA A 242 -0.70 -12.73 12.40
CA ALA A 242 -0.06 -13.73 13.24
C ALA A 242 1.25 -14.27 12.64
N LYS A 243 2.18 -14.67 13.52
CA LYS A 243 3.48 -15.25 13.11
C LYS A 243 3.27 -16.64 12.50
N GLU A 244 2.38 -17.41 13.10
CA GLU A 244 2.03 -18.76 12.69
C GLU A 244 1.19 -18.72 11.40
N PHE A 245 1.65 -19.43 10.36
CA PHE A 245 0.97 -19.40 9.06
C PHE A 245 -0.46 -19.98 9.14
N GLN A 246 -0.71 -20.91 10.06
CA GLN A 246 -2.02 -21.52 10.25
C GLN A 246 -3.06 -20.50 10.75
N ILE A 247 -2.68 -19.68 11.74
CA ILE A 247 -3.55 -18.62 12.25
C ILE A 247 -3.86 -17.59 11.15
N ARG A 248 -2.91 -17.32 10.25
CA ARG A 248 -3.15 -16.47 9.08
C ARG A 248 -4.16 -17.10 8.11
N ILE A 249 -4.08 -18.41 7.88
CA ILE A 249 -5.08 -19.15 7.08
C ILE A 249 -6.46 -19.05 7.73
N ASP A 250 -6.53 -19.26 9.03
CA ASP A 250 -7.79 -19.18 9.78
C ASP A 250 -8.36 -17.75 9.73
N GLY A 251 -7.50 -16.72 9.79
CA GLY A 251 -7.91 -15.32 9.61
C GLY A 251 -8.42 -15.02 8.21
N ILE A 252 -7.83 -15.62 7.17
CA ILE A 252 -8.34 -15.51 5.79
C ILE A 252 -9.70 -16.21 5.65
N ALA A 253 -9.87 -17.38 6.27
CA ALA A 253 -11.14 -18.09 6.28
C ALA A 253 -12.23 -17.27 6.98
N LEU A 254 -11.90 -16.67 8.14
CA LEU A 254 -12.80 -15.79 8.88
C LEU A 254 -13.22 -14.57 8.05
N LEU A 255 -12.29 -13.91 7.35
CA LEU A 255 -12.64 -12.80 6.45
C LEU A 255 -13.60 -13.26 5.34
N THR A 256 -13.35 -14.45 4.78
CA THR A 256 -14.19 -15.02 3.72
C THR A 256 -15.60 -15.29 4.24
N GLU A 257 -15.72 -15.77 5.47
CA GLU A 257 -16.99 -15.95 6.16
C GLU A 257 -17.69 -14.62 6.40
N HIS A 258 -16.99 -13.60 6.90
CA HIS A 258 -17.54 -12.25 7.06
C HIS A 258 -18.05 -11.66 5.75
N CYS A 259 -17.38 -11.92 4.62
CA CYS A 259 -17.87 -11.50 3.32
C CYS A 259 -19.23 -12.14 3.00
N LYS A 260 -19.40 -13.44 3.28
CA LYS A 260 -20.64 -14.18 3.01
C LYS A 260 -21.78 -13.79 3.96
N ASN A 261 -21.48 -13.72 5.26
CA ASN A 261 -22.50 -13.56 6.30
C ASN A 261 -22.82 -12.08 6.57
N ASN A 262 -21.81 -11.19 6.50
CA ASN A 262 -21.91 -9.78 6.85
C ASN A 262 -21.23 -8.87 5.80
N PRO A 263 -21.65 -8.90 4.52
CA PRO A 263 -20.98 -8.16 3.43
C PRO A 263 -20.95 -6.63 3.64
N GLN A 264 -21.94 -6.08 4.35
CA GLN A 264 -21.99 -4.65 4.67
C GLN A 264 -20.89 -4.24 5.64
N PHE A 265 -20.61 -5.05 6.68
CA PHE A 265 -19.51 -4.81 7.61
C PHE A 265 -18.16 -4.76 6.86
N VAL A 266 -17.95 -5.70 5.95
CA VAL A 266 -16.73 -5.75 5.14
C VAL A 266 -16.65 -4.55 4.20
N SER A 267 -17.74 -4.21 3.51
CA SER A 267 -17.78 -3.09 2.57
C SER A 267 -17.53 -1.74 3.25
N SER A 268 -18.13 -1.51 4.44
CA SER A 268 -17.92 -0.28 5.21
C SER A 268 -16.50 -0.14 5.76
N ASN A 269 -15.79 -1.25 5.98
CA ASN A 269 -14.44 -1.26 6.53
C ASN A 269 -13.39 -1.76 5.52
N ILE A 270 -13.71 -1.73 4.23
CA ILE A 270 -12.95 -2.45 3.20
C ILE A 270 -11.48 -2.04 3.17
N VAL A 271 -11.20 -0.74 3.32
CA VAL A 271 -9.83 -0.20 3.32
C VAL A 271 -9.04 -0.71 4.53
N GLN A 272 -9.64 -0.68 5.74
CA GLN A 272 -8.96 -1.13 6.95
C GLN A 272 -8.67 -2.64 6.91
N ILE A 273 -9.60 -3.43 6.38
CA ILE A 273 -9.44 -4.88 6.24
C ILE A 273 -8.38 -5.20 5.19
N PHE A 274 -8.44 -4.57 4.01
CA PHE A 274 -7.53 -4.86 2.89
C PHE A 274 -6.13 -4.28 3.08
N ASP A 275 -5.94 -3.25 3.89
CA ASP A 275 -4.61 -2.78 4.30
C ASP A 275 -3.79 -3.91 4.95
N THR A 276 -4.45 -4.75 5.75
CA THR A 276 -3.83 -5.92 6.38
C THR A 276 -3.86 -7.14 5.47
N PHE A 277 -4.99 -7.41 4.84
CA PHE A 277 -5.20 -8.62 4.03
C PHE A 277 -4.34 -8.66 2.76
N THR A 278 -4.04 -7.51 2.14
CA THR A 278 -3.15 -7.46 0.96
C THR A 278 -1.75 -8.01 1.24
N LEU A 279 -1.27 -7.94 2.49
CA LEU A 279 -0.01 -8.57 2.91
C LEU A 279 -0.05 -10.11 2.84
N ARG A 280 -1.25 -10.71 2.83
CA ARG A 280 -1.44 -12.17 2.66
C ARG A 280 -1.41 -12.56 1.19
N LEU A 281 -1.82 -11.67 0.28
CA LEU A 281 -1.65 -11.87 -1.18
C LEU A 281 -0.17 -11.84 -1.61
N GLN A 282 0.74 -11.38 -0.75
CA GLN A 282 2.19 -11.43 -0.94
C GLN A 282 2.88 -12.19 0.20
N ASP A 283 2.17 -13.13 0.84
CA ASP A 283 2.71 -13.85 1.99
C ASP A 283 3.98 -14.62 1.63
N SER A 284 4.95 -14.64 2.56
CA SER A 284 6.18 -15.41 2.41
C SER A 284 5.91 -16.92 2.39
N ASN A 285 4.84 -17.37 3.06
CA ASN A 285 4.36 -18.73 2.99
C ASN A 285 3.46 -18.91 1.75
N LYS A 286 3.90 -19.76 0.82
CA LYS A 286 3.21 -20.02 -0.45
C LYS A 286 1.78 -20.56 -0.27
N LYS A 287 1.51 -21.34 0.78
CA LYS A 287 0.17 -21.87 1.07
C LYS A 287 -0.78 -20.74 1.48
N VAL A 288 -0.30 -19.83 2.35
CA VAL A 288 -1.08 -18.66 2.77
C VAL A 288 -1.37 -17.75 1.59
N ASN A 289 -0.35 -17.48 0.74
CA ASN A 289 -0.50 -16.66 -0.46
C ASN A 289 -1.54 -17.26 -1.43
N GLN A 290 -1.39 -18.54 -1.77
CA GLN A 290 -2.35 -19.22 -2.63
C GLN A 290 -3.77 -19.18 -2.04
N TYR A 291 -3.93 -19.49 -0.75
CA TYR A 291 -5.22 -19.48 -0.08
C TYR A 291 -5.84 -18.07 -0.02
N ALA A 292 -5.03 -17.03 0.13
CA ALA A 292 -5.48 -15.64 0.06
C ALA A 292 -5.97 -15.27 -1.35
N LEU A 293 -5.32 -15.73 -2.41
CA LEU A 293 -5.79 -15.51 -3.79
C LEU A 293 -7.10 -16.26 -4.05
N GLU A 294 -7.20 -17.51 -3.62
CA GLU A 294 -8.42 -18.31 -3.74
C GLU A 294 -9.59 -17.70 -2.95
N SER A 295 -9.31 -17.11 -1.79
CA SER A 295 -10.34 -16.43 -1.00
C SER A 295 -10.84 -15.16 -1.71
N VAL A 296 -9.96 -14.38 -2.36
CA VAL A 296 -10.37 -13.22 -3.19
C VAL A 296 -11.34 -13.63 -4.29
N VAL A 297 -11.12 -14.78 -4.96
CA VAL A 297 -12.06 -15.32 -5.96
C VAL A 297 -13.47 -15.45 -5.39
N SER A 298 -13.59 -15.94 -4.15
CA SER A 298 -14.89 -16.09 -3.49
C SER A 298 -15.48 -14.77 -2.97
N MET A 299 -14.65 -13.76 -2.67
CA MET A 299 -15.09 -12.45 -2.17
C MET A 299 -15.62 -11.54 -3.29
N ILE A 300 -15.05 -11.62 -4.50
CA ILE A 300 -15.40 -10.75 -5.63
C ILE A 300 -16.91 -10.76 -5.96
N PRO A 301 -17.58 -11.92 -6.12
CA PRO A 301 -19.00 -11.95 -6.47
C PRO A 301 -19.91 -11.36 -5.39
N VAL A 302 -19.46 -11.41 -4.13
CA VAL A 302 -20.23 -10.97 -2.97
C VAL A 302 -20.08 -9.46 -2.76
N LEU A 303 -18.85 -8.96 -2.84
CA LEU A 303 -18.54 -7.54 -2.59
C LEU A 303 -18.75 -6.65 -3.82
N LYS A 304 -18.55 -7.17 -5.04
CA LYS A 304 -18.71 -6.44 -6.31
C LYS A 304 -18.05 -5.04 -6.25
N ASN A 305 -18.82 -3.99 -6.49
CA ASN A 305 -18.38 -2.59 -6.48
C ASN A 305 -17.85 -2.12 -5.11
N GLY A 306 -18.16 -2.82 -4.02
CA GLY A 306 -17.57 -2.57 -2.70
C GLY A 306 -16.04 -2.74 -2.67
N LEU A 307 -15.47 -3.45 -3.64
CA LEU A 307 -14.01 -3.58 -3.80
C LEU A 307 -13.35 -2.37 -4.46
N ASN A 308 -14.10 -1.45 -5.07
CA ASN A 308 -13.54 -0.33 -5.83
C ASN A 308 -12.49 0.49 -5.08
N PRO A 309 -12.64 0.81 -3.77
CA PRO A 309 -11.64 1.58 -3.02
C PRO A 309 -10.27 0.89 -2.92
N VAL A 310 -10.22 -0.44 -3.03
CA VAL A 310 -9.00 -1.25 -2.86
C VAL A 310 -8.58 -1.94 -4.16
N LEU A 311 -9.39 -1.83 -5.22
CA LEU A 311 -9.24 -2.59 -6.45
C LEU A 311 -7.87 -2.39 -7.12
N PHE A 312 -7.38 -1.15 -7.19
CA PHE A 312 -6.08 -0.86 -7.78
C PHE A 312 -4.93 -1.57 -7.06
N SER A 313 -4.96 -1.58 -5.72
CA SER A 313 -3.95 -2.24 -4.89
C SER A 313 -4.00 -3.76 -5.09
N VAL A 314 -5.20 -4.35 -5.01
CA VAL A 314 -5.40 -5.79 -5.17
C VAL A 314 -4.97 -6.25 -6.56
N VAL A 315 -5.41 -5.56 -7.63
CA VAL A 315 -5.03 -5.89 -9.01
C VAL A 315 -3.51 -5.81 -9.20
N THR A 316 -2.86 -4.78 -8.65
CA THR A 316 -1.40 -4.63 -8.75
C THR A 316 -0.68 -5.84 -8.14
N ILE A 317 -1.12 -6.30 -6.96
CA ILE A 317 -0.53 -7.44 -6.28
C ILE A 317 -0.82 -8.77 -7.02
N VAL A 318 -2.04 -8.94 -7.53
CA VAL A 318 -2.43 -10.12 -8.31
C VAL A 318 -1.59 -10.22 -9.59
N MET A 319 -1.33 -9.10 -10.27
CA MET A 319 -0.43 -9.05 -11.43
C MET A 319 0.99 -9.51 -11.09
N ASP A 320 1.53 -9.10 -9.94
CA ASP A 320 2.87 -9.54 -9.52
C ASP A 320 2.90 -11.07 -9.26
N ASN A 321 1.81 -11.64 -8.74
CA ASN A 321 1.67 -13.08 -8.50
C ASN A 321 1.60 -13.91 -9.79
N LEU A 322 1.26 -13.34 -10.94
CA LEU A 322 1.33 -14.03 -12.24
C LEU A 322 2.76 -14.44 -12.63
N ASN A 323 3.77 -13.79 -12.05
CA ASN A 323 5.17 -14.16 -12.23
C ASN A 323 5.66 -15.21 -11.22
N SER A 324 4.78 -15.75 -10.38
CA SER A 324 5.13 -16.80 -9.43
C SER A 324 5.54 -18.08 -10.14
N LYS A 325 6.62 -18.71 -9.65
CA LYS A 325 7.03 -20.05 -10.08
C LYS A 325 6.14 -21.16 -9.49
N ASN A 326 5.33 -20.85 -8.48
CA ASN A 326 4.38 -21.80 -7.91
C ASN A 326 3.10 -21.81 -8.78
N LEU A 327 2.79 -22.98 -9.35
CA LEU A 327 1.65 -23.15 -10.26
C LEU A 327 0.29 -22.91 -9.59
N GLY A 328 0.15 -23.23 -8.29
CA GLY A 328 -1.07 -22.97 -7.52
C GLY A 328 -1.32 -21.47 -7.34
N ILE A 329 -0.28 -20.71 -6.96
CA ILE A 329 -0.35 -19.24 -6.86
C ILE A 329 -0.66 -18.63 -8.23
N TYR A 330 0.02 -19.10 -9.29
CA TYR A 330 -0.24 -18.64 -10.66
C TYR A 330 -1.69 -18.89 -11.07
N SER A 331 -2.19 -20.13 -10.91
CA SER A 331 -3.56 -20.52 -11.25
C SER A 331 -4.59 -19.71 -10.45
N ALA A 332 -4.35 -19.49 -9.16
CA ALA A 332 -5.22 -18.67 -8.33
C ALA A 332 -5.22 -17.20 -8.79
N ALA A 333 -4.07 -16.61 -9.12
CA ALA A 333 -3.98 -15.24 -9.64
C ALA A 333 -4.71 -15.08 -10.99
N VAL A 334 -4.56 -16.04 -11.90
CA VAL A 334 -5.32 -16.06 -13.18
C VAL A 334 -6.83 -16.08 -12.90
N LYS A 335 -7.29 -16.98 -12.02
CA LYS A 335 -8.71 -17.08 -11.62
C LYS A 335 -9.23 -15.79 -10.99
N VAL A 336 -8.43 -15.09 -10.17
CA VAL A 336 -8.81 -13.79 -9.61
C VAL A 336 -9.07 -12.79 -10.74
N LEU A 337 -8.18 -12.69 -11.74
CA LEU A 337 -8.37 -11.78 -12.86
C LEU A 337 -9.59 -12.14 -13.73
N ASP A 338 -9.81 -13.42 -14.02
CA ASP A 338 -11.02 -13.88 -14.73
C ASP A 338 -12.31 -13.50 -13.98
N THR A 339 -12.29 -13.71 -12.66
CA THR A 339 -13.44 -13.40 -11.79
C THR A 339 -13.68 -11.89 -11.73
N MET A 340 -12.61 -11.08 -11.63
CA MET A 340 -12.73 -9.62 -11.70
C MET A 340 -13.36 -9.16 -13.00
N ILE A 341 -12.89 -9.68 -14.15
CA ILE A 341 -13.45 -9.34 -15.47
C ILE A 341 -14.93 -9.74 -15.57
N THR A 342 -15.33 -10.84 -14.94
CA THR A 342 -16.71 -11.33 -14.96
C THR A 342 -17.65 -10.49 -14.11
N TYR A 343 -17.22 -10.04 -12.92
CA TYR A 343 -18.11 -9.44 -11.92
C TYR A 343 -17.95 -7.94 -11.70
N LEU A 344 -16.86 -7.32 -12.17
CA LEU A 344 -16.55 -5.90 -11.95
C LEU A 344 -16.60 -5.09 -13.25
N ASP A 345 -16.60 -3.76 -13.13
CA ASP A 345 -16.64 -2.87 -14.29
C ASP A 345 -15.39 -3.03 -15.18
N ASN A 346 -15.60 -3.53 -16.40
CA ASN A 346 -14.56 -3.74 -17.40
C ASN A 346 -13.87 -2.43 -17.82
N LEU A 347 -14.54 -1.28 -17.75
CA LEU A 347 -13.91 0.01 -18.05
C LEU A 347 -12.87 0.35 -16.99
N LEU A 348 -13.18 0.13 -15.72
CA LEU A 348 -12.25 0.37 -14.62
C LEU A 348 -11.07 -0.61 -14.70
N LEU A 349 -11.34 -1.89 -14.93
CA LEU A 349 -10.28 -2.90 -15.09
C LEU A 349 -9.37 -2.60 -16.28
N LEU A 350 -9.94 -2.17 -17.42
CA LEU A 350 -9.17 -1.77 -18.59
C LEU A 350 -8.20 -0.64 -18.26
N GLN A 351 -8.66 0.40 -17.55
CA GLN A 351 -7.81 1.52 -17.14
C GLN A 351 -6.68 1.06 -16.21
N ILE A 352 -7.01 0.25 -15.20
CA ILE A 352 -6.01 -0.27 -14.25
C ILE A 352 -4.98 -1.12 -14.98
N PHE A 353 -5.42 -2.07 -15.81
CA PHE A 353 -4.53 -2.97 -16.55
C PHE A 353 -3.61 -2.18 -17.49
N ALA A 354 -4.18 -1.27 -18.29
CA ALA A 354 -3.42 -0.43 -19.22
C ALA A 354 -2.35 0.41 -18.50
N SER A 355 -2.70 1.01 -17.35
CA SER A 355 -1.76 1.81 -16.56
C SER A 355 -0.54 1.01 -16.04
N ARG A 356 -0.68 -0.31 -15.93
CA ARG A 356 0.34 -1.21 -15.34
C ARG A 356 1.23 -1.89 -16.37
N VAL A 357 0.83 -2.00 -17.65
CA VAL A 357 1.57 -2.71 -18.71
C VAL A 357 3.05 -2.31 -18.79
N ARG A 358 3.35 -1.00 -18.67
CA ARG A 358 4.73 -0.50 -18.76
C ARG A 358 5.60 -0.99 -17.60
N PHE A 359 5.01 -1.34 -16.46
CA PHE A 359 5.71 -1.71 -15.21
C PHE A 359 5.80 -3.21 -14.96
N ILE A 360 4.99 -4.03 -15.64
CA ILE A 360 5.02 -5.50 -15.50
C ILE A 360 5.99 -6.14 -16.50
N THR A 361 6.47 -7.33 -16.17
CA THR A 361 7.44 -8.12 -16.94
C THR A 361 7.04 -9.60 -16.93
N GLY A 362 7.69 -10.43 -17.74
CA GLY A 362 7.52 -11.88 -17.68
C GLY A 362 6.15 -12.34 -18.16
N ARG A 363 5.65 -13.40 -17.53
CA ARG A 363 4.35 -14.00 -17.82
C ARG A 363 3.19 -13.04 -17.52
N ALA A 364 3.33 -12.23 -16.46
CA ALA A 364 2.33 -11.23 -16.12
C ALA A 364 2.05 -10.26 -17.29
N LEU A 365 3.10 -9.85 -18.02
CA LEU A 365 2.95 -8.97 -19.17
C LEU A 365 2.16 -9.64 -20.30
N GLN A 366 2.38 -10.93 -20.54
CA GLN A 366 1.64 -11.68 -21.55
C GLN A 366 0.17 -11.81 -21.17
N ASP A 367 -0.11 -12.31 -19.96
CA ASP A 367 -1.47 -12.55 -19.47
C ASP A 367 -2.31 -11.27 -19.41
N ILE A 368 -1.74 -10.16 -18.95
CA ILE A 368 -2.44 -8.87 -18.89
C ILE A 368 -2.69 -8.31 -20.29
N THR A 369 -1.73 -8.43 -21.21
CA THR A 369 -1.90 -7.96 -22.59
C THR A 369 -2.97 -8.77 -23.32
N ASP A 370 -3.02 -10.08 -23.12
CA ASP A 370 -4.07 -10.94 -23.67
C ASP A 370 -5.47 -10.53 -23.16
N ARG A 371 -5.59 -10.27 -21.86
CA ARG A 371 -6.84 -9.79 -21.25
C ARG A 371 -7.25 -8.41 -21.73
N LEU A 372 -6.29 -7.51 -21.95
CA LEU A 372 -6.57 -6.19 -22.53
C LEU A 372 -7.20 -6.32 -23.92
N ALA A 373 -6.75 -7.26 -24.75
CA ALA A 373 -7.37 -7.51 -26.06
C ALA A 373 -8.85 -7.87 -25.93
N GLY A 374 -9.20 -8.73 -24.96
CA GLY A 374 -10.60 -9.05 -24.64
C GLY A 374 -11.38 -7.88 -24.05
N LEU A 375 -10.78 -7.08 -23.16
CA LEU A 375 -11.44 -5.92 -22.57
C LEU A 375 -11.73 -4.82 -23.60
N VAL A 376 -10.87 -4.66 -24.61
CA VAL A 376 -11.09 -3.70 -25.72
C VAL A 376 -12.39 -4.01 -26.46
N THR A 377 -12.70 -5.27 -26.74
CA THR A 377 -13.91 -5.65 -27.49
C THR A 377 -15.20 -5.33 -26.72
N VAL A 378 -15.14 -5.33 -25.39
CA VAL A 378 -16.28 -4.99 -24.52
C VAL A 378 -16.34 -3.49 -24.20
N ALA A 379 -15.20 -2.85 -24.00
CA ALA A 379 -15.10 -1.46 -23.57
C ALA A 379 -15.30 -0.47 -24.72
N TYR A 380 -14.77 -0.76 -25.91
CA TYR A 380 -14.79 0.17 -27.04
C TYR A 380 -16.23 0.51 -27.47
N PRO A 381 -17.16 -0.46 -27.66
CA PRO A 381 -18.54 -0.14 -28.02
C PRO A 381 -19.29 0.70 -26.97
N ARG A 382 -18.89 0.60 -25.69
CA ARG A 382 -19.53 1.31 -24.58
C ARG A 382 -19.00 2.73 -24.41
N LYS A 383 -17.67 2.90 -24.43
CA LYS A 383 -16.99 4.20 -24.30
C LYS A 383 -15.69 4.22 -25.13
N PRO A 384 -15.78 4.52 -26.44
CA PRO A 384 -14.62 4.53 -27.34
C PRO A 384 -13.47 5.41 -26.84
N GLN A 385 -13.79 6.63 -26.37
CA GLN A 385 -12.81 7.60 -25.87
C GLN A 385 -11.95 7.07 -24.71
N VAL A 386 -12.53 6.25 -23.82
CA VAL A 386 -11.80 5.67 -22.69
C VAL A 386 -10.86 4.57 -23.19
N ALA A 387 -11.35 3.69 -24.07
CA ALA A 387 -10.53 2.65 -24.65
C ALA A 387 -9.35 3.25 -25.45
N GLU A 388 -9.59 4.28 -26.27
CA GLU A 388 -8.56 4.97 -27.05
C GLU A 388 -7.52 5.64 -26.14
N ARG A 389 -7.96 6.41 -25.14
CA ARG A 389 -7.08 7.13 -24.21
C ARG A 389 -6.12 6.20 -23.45
N HIS A 390 -6.57 5.00 -23.09
CA HIS A 390 -5.79 4.10 -22.25
C HIS A 390 -5.04 3.03 -23.05
N ILE A 391 -5.59 2.54 -24.16
CA ILE A 391 -5.03 1.40 -24.89
C ILE A 391 -4.12 1.81 -26.04
N LEU A 392 -4.38 2.93 -26.73
CA LEU A 392 -3.47 3.39 -27.79
C LEU A 392 -2.04 3.63 -27.25
N PRO A 393 -1.84 4.29 -26.09
CA PRO A 393 -0.49 4.43 -25.53
C PRO A 393 0.18 3.09 -25.20
N VAL A 394 -0.60 2.05 -24.89
CA VAL A 394 -0.10 0.70 -24.63
C VAL A 394 0.36 0.05 -25.92
N LEU A 395 -0.45 0.10 -26.99
CA LEU A 395 -0.08 -0.41 -28.31
C LEU A 395 1.20 0.26 -28.82
N TRP A 396 1.25 1.59 -28.79
CA TRP A 396 2.43 2.34 -29.23
C TRP A 396 3.65 2.06 -28.36
N TYR A 397 3.48 1.89 -27.05
CA TYR A 397 4.58 1.46 -26.19
C TYR A 397 5.16 0.12 -26.65
N PHE A 398 4.34 -0.88 -26.98
CA PHE A 398 4.86 -2.14 -27.49
C PHE A 398 5.58 -1.96 -28.82
N LEU A 399 4.95 -1.31 -29.80
CA LEU A 399 5.51 -1.22 -31.14
C LEU A 399 6.82 -0.40 -31.20
N ASN A 400 6.98 0.61 -30.34
CA ASN A 400 8.21 1.39 -30.25
C ASN A 400 9.36 0.67 -29.51
N ASN A 401 9.05 -0.32 -28.66
CA ASN A 401 10.05 -0.95 -27.79
C ASN A 401 10.33 -2.42 -28.14
N MET A 402 9.48 -3.07 -28.93
CA MET A 402 9.70 -4.45 -29.35
C MET A 402 10.88 -4.53 -30.32
N ILE A 403 11.82 -5.44 -30.03
CA ILE A 403 12.96 -5.74 -30.88
C ILE A 403 12.76 -7.13 -31.50
N GLY A 404 12.99 -7.23 -32.82
CA GLY A 404 12.95 -8.49 -33.55
C GLY A 404 11.63 -9.24 -33.37
N ASN A 405 11.69 -10.49 -32.91
CA ASN A 405 10.54 -11.40 -32.77
C ASN A 405 9.61 -11.10 -31.57
N GLY A 406 9.52 -9.84 -31.14
CA GLY A 406 8.62 -9.39 -30.05
C GLY A 406 9.19 -9.53 -28.65
N VAL A 407 10.51 -9.38 -28.51
CA VAL A 407 11.18 -9.28 -27.21
C VAL A 407 11.26 -7.81 -26.81
N LEU A 408 10.95 -7.51 -25.54
CA LEU A 408 11.11 -6.17 -24.99
C LEU A 408 12.44 -6.08 -24.23
N PRO A 409 13.31 -5.09 -24.51
CA PRO A 409 14.59 -4.94 -23.83
C PRO A 409 14.39 -4.78 -22.31
N GLY A 410 15.12 -5.57 -21.53
CA GLY A 410 15.02 -5.59 -20.06
C GLY A 410 13.80 -6.32 -19.50
N LYS A 411 12.95 -6.95 -20.34
CA LYS A 411 11.83 -7.78 -19.89
C LYS A 411 11.96 -9.20 -20.43
N SER A 412 11.74 -10.19 -19.57
CA SER A 412 11.68 -11.59 -19.99
C SER A 412 10.33 -11.89 -20.66
N GLY A 413 10.34 -12.70 -21.72
CA GLY A 413 9.14 -13.19 -22.41
C GLY A 413 8.94 -12.58 -23.80
N ASN A 414 8.44 -13.40 -24.72
CA ASN A 414 8.00 -12.97 -26.05
C ASN A 414 6.55 -12.47 -25.94
N VAL A 415 6.29 -11.24 -26.38
CA VAL A 415 4.94 -10.63 -26.34
C VAL A 415 4.30 -10.52 -27.73
N ARG A 416 4.96 -10.99 -28.79
CA ARG A 416 4.49 -10.82 -30.18
C ARG A 416 3.05 -11.30 -30.39
N THR A 417 2.72 -12.50 -29.93
CA THR A 417 1.40 -13.12 -30.09
C THR A 417 0.31 -12.30 -29.39
N VAL A 418 0.54 -11.90 -28.13
CA VAL A 418 -0.46 -11.15 -27.37
C VAL A 418 -0.60 -9.71 -27.87
N VAL A 419 0.48 -9.08 -28.35
CA VAL A 419 0.41 -7.75 -28.95
C VAL A 419 -0.29 -7.81 -30.31
N SER A 420 -0.06 -8.84 -31.12
CA SER A 420 -0.84 -9.07 -32.34
C SER A 420 -2.33 -9.22 -32.05
N LYS A 421 -2.70 -10.03 -31.05
CA LYS A 421 -4.10 -10.17 -30.63
C LYS A 421 -4.70 -8.83 -30.16
N LEU A 422 -3.94 -8.02 -29.42
CA LEU A 422 -4.36 -6.67 -29.01
C LEU A 422 -4.53 -5.74 -30.22
N ALA A 423 -3.56 -5.71 -31.14
CA ALA A 423 -3.59 -4.89 -32.35
C ALA A 423 -4.79 -5.25 -33.23
N LYS A 424 -5.04 -6.55 -33.45
CA LYS A 424 -6.21 -7.05 -34.18
C LYS A 424 -7.53 -6.70 -33.50
N SER A 425 -7.58 -6.81 -32.17
CA SER A 425 -8.79 -6.45 -31.41
C SER A 425 -9.08 -4.96 -31.53
N LEU A 426 -8.06 -4.10 -31.47
CA LEU A 426 -8.21 -2.66 -31.70
C LEU A 426 -8.62 -2.36 -33.15
N HIS A 427 -7.95 -2.97 -34.12
CA HIS A 427 -8.25 -2.78 -35.54
C HIS A 427 -9.70 -3.16 -35.86
N LYS A 428 -10.18 -4.28 -35.31
CA LYS A 428 -11.58 -4.71 -35.45
C LYS A 428 -12.59 -3.72 -34.86
N GLN A 429 -12.23 -3.02 -33.78
CA GLN A 429 -13.14 -2.08 -33.10
C GLN A 429 -13.07 -0.65 -33.69
N MET A 430 -11.87 -0.20 -34.09
CA MET A 430 -11.59 1.17 -34.53
C MET A 430 -11.64 1.35 -36.05
N GLY A 431 -11.33 0.29 -36.82
CA GLY A 431 -11.18 0.34 -38.27
C GLY A 431 -10.17 1.40 -38.72
N LEU A 432 -10.58 2.20 -39.72
CA LEU A 432 -9.76 3.22 -40.38
C LEU A 432 -9.16 4.26 -39.41
N LYS A 433 -9.83 4.55 -38.28
CA LYS A 433 -9.28 5.48 -37.27
C LYS A 433 -7.94 5.00 -36.71
N LEU A 434 -7.76 3.69 -36.55
CA LEU A 434 -6.49 3.16 -36.06
C LEU A 434 -5.39 3.30 -37.11
N GLU A 435 -5.72 3.19 -38.39
CA GLU A 435 -4.79 3.42 -39.49
C GLU A 435 -4.36 4.89 -39.55
N GLU A 436 -5.28 5.84 -39.34
CA GLU A 436 -4.96 7.28 -39.22
C GLU A 436 -4.04 7.57 -38.02
N TYR A 437 -4.24 6.89 -36.88
CA TYR A 437 -3.32 7.02 -35.75
C TYR A 437 -1.96 6.38 -36.06
N ALA A 438 -1.94 5.25 -36.78
CA ALA A 438 -0.72 4.57 -37.17
C ALA A 438 0.09 5.37 -38.19
N SER A 439 -0.54 6.05 -39.15
CA SER A 439 0.15 6.87 -40.16
C SER A 439 0.95 8.04 -39.57
N ASN A 440 0.60 8.45 -38.35
CA ASN A 440 1.32 9.47 -37.58
C ASN A 440 2.49 8.92 -36.75
N GLN A 441 2.76 7.61 -36.80
CA GLN A 441 3.88 6.96 -36.10
C GLN A 441 5.13 6.85 -36.99
N PRO A 442 6.34 6.63 -36.40
CA PRO A 442 7.54 6.37 -37.18
C PRO A 442 7.41 5.17 -38.13
N GLN A 443 8.10 5.18 -39.28
CA GLN A 443 8.00 4.14 -40.31
C GLN A 443 8.21 2.70 -39.78
N HIS A 444 9.13 2.51 -38.84
CA HIS A 444 9.38 1.20 -38.25
C HIS A 444 8.19 0.67 -37.43
N VAL A 445 7.44 1.56 -36.76
CA VAL A 445 6.21 1.25 -36.02
C VAL A 445 5.09 0.87 -36.98
N ILE A 446 4.94 1.60 -38.08
CA ILE A 446 3.94 1.32 -39.11
C ILE A 446 4.15 -0.08 -39.70
N LYS A 447 5.39 -0.38 -40.10
CA LYS A 447 5.75 -1.69 -40.66
C LYS A 447 5.48 -2.82 -39.67
N LEU A 448 5.92 -2.67 -38.42
CA LEU A 448 5.69 -3.68 -37.38
C LEU A 448 4.20 -3.85 -37.06
N PHE A 449 3.42 -2.76 -37.10
CA PHE A 449 1.98 -2.81 -36.91
C PHE A 449 1.30 -3.65 -38.01
N GLN A 450 1.63 -3.40 -39.28
CA GLN A 450 1.15 -4.20 -40.42
C GLN A 450 1.54 -5.67 -40.28
N ASP A 451 2.82 -5.96 -40.00
CA ASP A 451 3.33 -7.32 -39.78
C ASP A 451 2.57 -8.08 -38.68
N LEU A 452 2.08 -7.39 -37.65
CA LEU A 452 1.31 -8.00 -36.56
C LEU A 452 -0.17 -8.21 -36.90
N LEU A 453 -0.74 -7.41 -37.81
CA LEU A 453 -2.09 -7.62 -38.32
C LEU A 453 -2.15 -8.82 -39.27
N ASP A 454 -1.10 -9.02 -40.06
CA ASP A 454 -1.01 -10.11 -41.04
C ASP A 454 -0.64 -11.48 -40.43
N MET A 455 -0.24 -11.53 -39.15
CA MET A 455 0.04 -12.81 -38.47
C MET A 455 -1.23 -13.64 -38.30
N ASP A 456 -1.44 -14.72 -39.05
CA ASP A 456 -2.52 -15.67 -38.76
C ASP A 456 -2.36 -16.30 -37.36
N LEU A 457 -3.47 -16.39 -36.61
CA LEU A 457 -3.52 -17.07 -35.31
C LEU A 457 -3.36 -18.58 -35.56
N GLN A 458 -2.12 -19.08 -35.52
CA GLN A 458 -1.87 -20.51 -35.35
C GLN A 458 -2.22 -20.97 -33.94
#